data_AF-R0KS78-F1
#
_entry.id   AF-R0KS78-F1
#
_cell.length_a   1.000
_cell.length_b   1.000
_cell.length_c   1.000
_cell.angle_alpha   90.00
_cell.angle_beta   90.00
_cell.angle_gamma   90.00
#
_symmetry.space_group_name_H-M   'P 1'
#
loop_
_entity.id
_entity.type
_entity.pdbx_description
1 polymer ?
#
loop_
_entity_poly.entity_id
_entity_poly.type
_entity_poly.pdbx_seq_one_letter_code
_entity_poly.pdbx_strand_id
1 'polypeptide(L)'
;MNWFIVLGIHILNIQGNHLNIRRVSLLKGDFWCHNQEKVEIFNKKYLSKIIFDIEDKSGNGKYDGLKFDPSNMKFLKFTENRYAILSGKVSKDISSSLNSAEDVDTFFKFDFYFAREPIEFYKYYNEHEEILEICKTYMLPELHTERNDIMLNYERIKTRMHHIKNIFRRLLHLKSILFDDFFFIVNGKKEQEWINDDKIFNLYYFNNYTDCLKSLTKYVKNLKKLIFMVADKVDLINEKFSLEIAQPFNENEECVRNFLPVKTEFTKATKLLYKKTCYYLKNKILENSNFFIFGSEHDFESYLDNLCKFAMELVKTKNIDFYCGNLDKKKIIFRDLTVSIDSHIKKLQDTNEKEFCESETFYNYFSYLLRKKVETFNDYISVEKILIDYTSMFTYITNLIRIIDEPSSHIFEYLTPSPIFTENYNYRIIDGIEIKSLNKIKIAQIKALDYDDNVHILNDGVEYFSNKFKKIYLPSDVLKMKNIREIELISSDNLLGKRFEIKEYLT
;
A
#
# COMPACT_ATOMS: atom_id res chain seq x y z
N MET A 1 35.57 -55.00 -14.89
CA MET A 1 34.90 -53.74 -14.49
C MET A 1 33.45 -54.08 -14.16
N ASN A 2 33.04 -53.93 -12.91
CA ASN A 2 31.80 -54.52 -12.41
C ASN A 2 30.59 -53.67 -12.87
N TRP A 3 29.80 -54.20 -13.80
CA TRP A 3 28.66 -53.49 -14.40
C TRP A 3 27.63 -53.04 -13.37
N PHE A 4 27.51 -53.73 -12.24
CA PHE A 4 26.67 -53.30 -11.12
C PHE A 4 27.13 -52.00 -10.46
N ILE A 5 28.44 -51.70 -10.46
CA ILE A 5 28.96 -50.44 -9.91
C ILE A 5 28.66 -49.30 -10.90
N VAL A 6 28.82 -49.54 -12.21
CA VAL A 6 28.48 -48.56 -13.24
C VAL A 6 26.98 -48.30 -13.26
N LEU A 7 26.15 -49.34 -13.19
CA LEU A 7 24.69 -49.20 -13.09
C LEU A 7 24.27 -48.53 -11.78
N GLY A 8 24.96 -48.82 -10.66
CA GLY A 8 24.72 -48.18 -9.37
C GLY A 8 25.04 -46.69 -9.38
N ILE A 9 26.18 -46.29 -9.97
CA ILE A 9 26.54 -44.87 -10.18
C ILE A 9 25.55 -44.21 -11.14
N HIS A 10 25.10 -44.91 -12.18
CA HIS A 10 24.14 -44.37 -13.13
C HIS A 10 22.75 -44.21 -12.50
N ILE A 11 22.28 -45.17 -11.71
CA ILE A 11 21.02 -45.11 -10.96
C ILE A 11 21.08 -44.02 -9.88
N LEU A 12 22.21 -43.84 -9.19
CA LEU A 12 22.42 -42.73 -8.25
C LEU A 12 22.42 -41.36 -8.96
N ASN A 13 22.98 -41.28 -10.18
CA ASN A 13 22.91 -40.07 -11.00
C ASN A 13 21.52 -39.84 -11.63
N ILE A 14 20.70 -40.89 -11.80
CA ILE A 14 19.33 -40.84 -12.36
C ILE A 14 18.28 -40.62 -11.25
N GLN A 15 18.57 -40.95 -9.99
CA GLN A 15 17.75 -40.58 -8.83
C GLN A 15 17.85 -39.07 -8.63
N GLY A 16 16.89 -38.36 -9.23
CA GLY A 16 16.90 -36.91 -9.45
C GLY A 16 17.40 -36.05 -8.30
N ASN A 17 18.10 -34.97 -8.70
CA ASN A 17 18.63 -33.88 -7.89
C ASN A 17 18.01 -33.80 -6.47
N HIS A 18 18.63 -34.45 -5.49
CA HIS A 18 18.14 -34.52 -4.10
C HIS A 18 18.10 -33.16 -3.38
N LEU A 19 18.66 -32.14 -4.03
CA LEU A 19 18.76 -30.77 -3.59
C LEU A 19 18.11 -29.86 -4.62
N ASN A 20 17.11 -29.10 -4.16
CA ASN A 20 16.57 -27.97 -4.90
C ASN A 20 17.33 -26.71 -4.47
N ILE A 21 18.02 -26.09 -5.42
CA ILE A 21 18.81 -24.87 -5.23
C ILE A 21 18.16 -23.80 -6.09
N ARG A 22 17.90 -22.63 -5.51
CA ARG A 22 17.27 -21.51 -6.24
C ARG A 22 17.68 -20.16 -5.69
N ARG A 23 17.57 -19.14 -6.52
CA ARG A 23 17.63 -17.73 -6.12
C ARG A 23 16.46 -17.40 -5.18
N VAL A 24 16.72 -16.56 -4.19
CA VAL A 24 15.73 -16.00 -3.27
C VAL A 24 16.08 -14.56 -2.96
N SER A 25 15.09 -13.70 -2.72
CA SER A 25 15.33 -12.33 -2.25
C SER A 25 15.30 -12.30 -0.72
N LEU A 26 16.24 -11.56 -0.14
CA LEU A 26 16.39 -11.38 1.30
C LEU A 26 16.28 -9.90 1.64
N LEU A 27 15.44 -9.57 2.61
CA LEU A 27 15.45 -8.27 3.25
C LEU A 27 16.54 -8.23 4.30
N LYS A 28 17.53 -7.36 4.08
CA LYS A 28 18.62 -7.06 4.99
C LYS A 28 18.31 -5.77 5.75
N GLY A 29 18.42 -5.83 7.07
CA GLY A 29 18.25 -4.66 7.93
C GLY A 29 18.64 -4.93 9.37
N ASP A 30 18.90 -3.86 10.11
CA ASP A 30 19.22 -3.93 11.54
C ASP A 30 18.06 -3.40 12.38
N PHE A 31 16.94 -4.12 12.34
CA PHE A 31 15.67 -3.69 12.95
C PHE A 31 15.60 -3.82 14.48
N TRP A 32 16.55 -4.50 15.13
CA TRP A 32 16.51 -4.72 16.59
C TRP A 32 17.88 -4.43 17.22
N CYS A 33 18.53 -3.35 16.79
CA CYS A 33 19.76 -2.87 17.41
C CYS A 33 19.47 -2.16 18.74
N HIS A 34 20.49 -2.03 19.61
CA HIS A 34 20.33 -1.45 20.96
C HIS A 34 19.81 0.00 20.98
N ASN A 35 19.77 0.68 19.83
CA ASN A 35 19.27 2.06 19.67
C ASN A 35 17.84 2.13 19.12
N GLN A 36 17.13 1.00 19.04
CA GLN A 36 15.82 0.91 18.38
C GLN A 36 14.63 1.02 19.35
N GLU A 37 14.91 1.36 20.60
CA GLU A 37 13.93 1.68 21.63
C GLU A 37 13.23 2.99 21.26
N LYS A 38 11.88 2.98 21.22
CA LYS A 38 11.14 4.25 21.23
C LYS A 38 11.20 4.76 22.66
N VAL A 39 12.18 5.62 22.94
CA VAL A 39 12.30 6.31 24.22
C VAL A 39 11.40 7.55 24.18
N GLU A 40 10.15 7.39 24.58
CA GLU A 40 9.42 8.54 25.13
C GLU A 40 9.96 8.78 26.54
N ILE A 41 10.13 10.05 26.93
CA ILE A 41 10.82 10.51 28.17
C ILE A 41 10.33 9.79 29.46
N PHE A 42 9.19 9.11 29.41
CA PHE A 42 8.60 8.40 30.54
C PHE A 42 8.24 6.92 30.31
N ASN A 43 8.30 6.36 29.09
CA ASN A 43 7.90 4.97 28.81
C ASN A 43 8.72 4.38 27.65
N LYS A 44 9.71 3.57 27.99
CA LYS A 44 10.51 2.80 27.03
C LYS A 44 9.59 1.76 26.36
N LYS A 45 9.53 1.78 25.01
CA LYS A 45 8.78 0.79 24.23
C LYS A 45 9.74 -0.04 23.38
N TYR A 46 9.38 -1.31 23.18
CA TYR A 46 10.21 -2.32 22.53
C TYR A 46 9.63 -2.71 21.18
N LEU A 47 10.45 -2.70 20.14
CA LEU A 47 10.01 -3.16 18.82
C LEU A 47 9.69 -4.66 18.89
N SER A 48 8.46 -5.00 18.56
CA SER A 48 7.95 -6.36 18.66
C SER A 48 7.84 -7.03 17.29
N LYS A 49 7.40 -6.29 16.28
CA LYS A 49 7.14 -6.78 14.93
C LYS A 49 7.19 -5.64 13.93
N ILE A 50 7.52 -6.00 12.69
CA ILE A 50 7.44 -5.13 11.53
C ILE A 50 6.52 -5.77 10.51
N ILE A 51 5.72 -4.96 9.82
CA ILE A 51 5.01 -5.39 8.63
C ILE A 51 5.58 -4.62 7.45
N PHE A 52 6.05 -5.35 6.44
CA PHE A 52 6.52 -4.79 5.18
C PHE A 52 5.49 -5.01 4.09
N ASP A 53 5.09 -3.91 3.46
CA ASP A 53 4.07 -3.85 2.42
C ASP A 53 4.56 -3.07 1.21
N ILE A 54 4.10 -3.49 0.04
CA ILE A 54 4.23 -2.71 -1.20
C ILE A 54 2.88 -2.03 -1.40
N GLU A 55 2.83 -0.70 -1.36
CA GLU A 55 1.60 0.00 -1.69
C GLU A 55 1.34 -0.15 -3.20
N ASP A 56 0.32 -0.94 -3.56
CA ASP A 56 -0.09 -1.11 -4.96
C ASP A 56 -0.65 0.21 -5.52
N LYS A 57 -0.38 0.46 -6.82
CA LYS A 57 -0.85 1.62 -7.60
C LYS A 57 -2.36 1.83 -7.53
N SER A 58 -3.14 0.79 -7.22
CA SER A 58 -4.60 0.81 -7.21
C SER A 58 -5.24 1.15 -5.86
N GLY A 59 -4.47 1.18 -4.75
CA GLY A 59 -5.00 1.33 -3.40
C GLY A 59 -6.01 0.25 -2.96
N ASN A 60 -6.26 -0.77 -3.79
CA ASN A 60 -7.32 -1.78 -3.60
C ASN A 60 -6.78 -3.18 -3.26
N GLY A 61 -5.47 -3.38 -3.28
CA GLY A 61 -4.87 -4.67 -2.93
C GLY A 61 -4.74 -4.84 -1.42
N LYS A 62 -5.63 -5.64 -0.81
CA LYS A 62 -5.36 -6.29 0.48
C LYS A 62 -4.20 -7.28 0.30
N TYR A 63 -2.97 -6.80 0.32
CA TYR A 63 -1.82 -7.65 0.58
C TYR A 63 -1.64 -7.74 2.10
N ASP A 64 -1.64 -8.94 2.65
CA ASP A 64 -1.20 -9.15 4.03
C ASP A 64 0.33 -9.04 4.02
N GLY A 65 0.85 -7.91 4.48
CA GLY A 65 2.28 -7.64 4.51
C GLY A 65 3.13 -8.73 5.13
N LEU A 66 4.39 -8.76 4.71
CA LEU A 66 5.36 -9.67 5.30
C LEU A 66 5.62 -9.24 6.74
N LYS A 67 5.22 -10.12 7.66
CA LYS A 67 5.40 -9.95 9.09
C LYS A 67 6.82 -10.39 9.45
N PHE A 68 7.62 -9.49 9.98
CA PHE A 68 8.95 -9.75 10.51
C PHE A 68 8.97 -9.61 12.02
N ASP A 69 9.63 -10.55 12.68
CA ASP A 69 9.80 -10.60 14.13
C ASP A 69 11.18 -11.24 14.44
N PRO A 70 11.64 -11.21 15.71
CA PRO A 70 12.91 -11.82 16.08
C PRO A 70 13.02 -13.33 15.77
N SER A 71 11.90 -14.04 15.60
CA SER A 71 11.91 -15.48 15.29
C SER A 71 12.21 -15.76 13.82
N ASN A 72 11.84 -14.84 12.91
CA ASN A 72 11.94 -15.01 11.47
C ASN A 72 13.01 -14.12 10.79
N MET A 73 13.55 -13.11 11.49
CA MET A 73 14.76 -12.40 11.10
C MET A 73 16.01 -13.04 11.72
N LYS A 74 16.92 -13.54 10.89
CA LYS A 74 18.13 -14.24 11.33
C LYS A 74 19.33 -13.30 11.32
N PHE A 75 19.95 -13.15 12.50
CA PHE A 75 21.20 -12.41 12.65
C PHE A 75 22.38 -13.25 12.14
N LEU A 76 23.25 -12.64 11.35
CA LEU A 76 24.53 -13.22 10.95
C LEU A 76 25.68 -12.43 11.58
N LYS A 77 26.55 -13.14 12.32
CA LYS A 77 27.72 -12.52 12.95
C LYS A 77 28.70 -11.91 11.95
N PHE A 78 28.83 -12.50 10.76
CA PHE A 78 29.81 -12.05 9.77
C PHE A 78 29.52 -10.64 9.24
N THR A 79 28.25 -10.32 9.03
CA THR A 79 27.84 -9.01 8.49
C THR A 79 27.29 -8.08 9.56
N GLU A 80 27.08 -8.57 10.78
CA GLU A 80 26.38 -7.87 11.87
C GLU A 80 24.99 -7.36 11.46
N ASN A 81 24.32 -8.07 10.54
CA ASN A 81 22.99 -7.71 10.04
C ASN A 81 21.97 -8.83 10.27
N ARG A 82 20.68 -8.46 10.24
CA ARG A 82 19.58 -9.43 10.21
C ARG A 82 19.02 -9.58 8.80
N TYR A 83 18.60 -10.80 8.50
CA TYR A 83 18.06 -11.19 7.20
C TYR A 83 16.70 -11.85 7.36
N ALA A 84 15.75 -11.43 6.54
CA ALA A 84 14.46 -12.07 6.38
C ALA A 84 14.29 -12.56 4.95
N ILE A 85 13.62 -13.70 4.78
CA ILE A 85 13.30 -14.24 3.46
C ILE A 85 12.04 -13.54 2.94
N LEU A 86 12.12 -12.97 1.74
CA LEU A 86 10.94 -12.48 1.04
C LEU A 86 10.23 -13.64 0.35
N SER A 87 8.89 -13.64 0.43
CA SER A 87 8.12 -14.67 -0.28
C SER A 87 8.27 -14.48 -1.79
N GLY A 88 8.20 -15.57 -2.56
CA GLY A 88 8.31 -15.49 -4.02
C GLY A 88 7.23 -14.64 -4.70
N LYS A 89 6.11 -14.38 -4.01
CA LYS A 89 5.09 -13.42 -4.46
C LYS A 89 5.59 -11.99 -4.26
N VAL A 90 6.05 -11.63 -3.06
CA VAL A 90 6.61 -10.29 -2.79
C VAL A 90 7.80 -9.97 -3.69
N SER A 91 8.72 -10.92 -3.89
CA SER A 91 9.84 -10.73 -4.82
C SER A 91 9.35 -10.38 -6.23
N LYS A 92 8.33 -11.07 -6.74
CA LYS A 92 7.75 -10.78 -8.05
C LYS A 92 7.06 -9.42 -8.09
N ASP A 93 6.35 -9.07 -7.03
CA ASP A 93 5.64 -7.80 -6.92
C ASP A 93 6.66 -6.64 -6.92
N ILE A 94 7.76 -6.75 -6.16
CA ILE A 94 8.89 -5.79 -6.18
C ILE A 94 9.49 -5.68 -7.60
N SER A 95 9.80 -6.80 -8.24
CA SER A 95 10.35 -6.77 -9.60
C SER A 95 9.37 -6.14 -10.58
N SER A 96 8.07 -6.42 -10.44
CA SER A 96 7.04 -5.85 -11.31
C SER A 96 6.89 -4.34 -11.11
N SER A 97 6.96 -3.86 -9.86
CA SER A 97 6.84 -2.44 -9.56
C SER A 97 8.04 -1.66 -10.11
N LEU A 98 9.25 -2.22 -9.95
CA LEU A 98 10.48 -1.62 -10.47
C LEU A 98 10.57 -1.62 -12.00
N ASN A 99 9.99 -2.62 -12.67
CA ASN A 99 10.03 -2.73 -14.13
C ASN A 99 8.88 -1.99 -14.83
N SER A 100 7.88 -1.49 -14.09
CA SER A 100 6.80 -0.72 -14.69
C SER A 100 7.32 0.66 -15.10
N ALA A 101 7.44 0.90 -16.42
CA ALA A 101 8.08 2.07 -17.04
C ALA A 101 7.29 3.40 -16.90
N GLU A 102 6.59 3.61 -15.79
CA GLU A 102 5.87 4.86 -15.53
C GLU A 102 6.54 5.60 -14.37
N ASP A 103 6.75 6.91 -14.53
CA ASP A 103 7.33 7.90 -13.61
C ASP A 103 6.60 8.06 -12.24
N VAL A 104 5.99 6.99 -11.73
CA VAL A 104 5.26 7.01 -10.47
C VAL A 104 6.07 6.30 -9.40
N ASP A 105 6.45 7.07 -8.40
CA ASP A 105 7.22 6.60 -7.25
C ASP A 105 6.49 5.48 -6.52
N THR A 106 7.06 4.28 -6.59
CA THR A 106 6.60 3.15 -5.77
C THR A 106 7.17 3.34 -4.37
N PHE A 107 6.31 3.36 -3.35
CA PHE A 107 6.74 3.39 -1.95
C PHE A 107 6.56 2.02 -1.30
N PHE A 108 7.58 1.59 -0.57
CA PHE A 108 7.49 0.46 0.34
C PHE A 108 7.18 0.94 1.74
N LYS A 109 6.12 0.41 2.32
CA LYS A 109 5.61 0.80 3.63
C LYS A 109 6.10 -0.17 4.69
N PHE A 110 6.51 0.38 5.83
CA PHE A 110 6.85 -0.38 7.02
C PHE A 110 6.00 0.09 8.20
N ASP A 111 5.25 -0.83 8.79
CA ASP A 111 4.55 -0.63 10.06
C ASP A 111 5.35 -1.27 11.19
N PHE A 112 5.78 -0.49 12.17
CA PHE A 112 6.53 -0.90 13.35
C PHE A 112 5.58 -1.00 14.54
N TYR A 113 5.52 -2.16 15.16
CA TYR A 113 4.65 -2.44 16.30
C TYR A 113 5.50 -2.43 17.58
N PHE A 114 5.23 -1.49 18.46
CA PHE A 114 5.93 -1.30 19.72
C PHE A 114 5.10 -1.78 20.90
N ALA A 115 5.67 -2.67 21.71
CA ALA A 115 5.09 -3.15 22.95
C ALA A 115 5.65 -2.36 24.14
N ARG A 116 4.87 -2.26 25.23
CA ARG A 116 5.34 -1.63 26.49
C ARG A 116 6.42 -2.45 27.18
N GLU A 117 6.39 -3.77 27.01
CA GLU A 117 7.35 -4.70 27.58
C GLU A 117 8.04 -5.51 26.47
N PRO A 118 9.27 -6.02 26.71
CA PRO A 118 9.92 -6.91 25.76
C PRO A 118 9.09 -8.19 25.58
N ILE A 119 8.68 -8.48 24.35
CA ILE A 119 8.00 -9.74 24.05
C ILE A 119 9.05 -10.80 23.71
N GLU A 120 9.43 -11.60 24.70
CA GLU A 120 10.44 -12.67 24.54
C GLU A 120 9.92 -13.88 23.75
N PHE A 121 8.60 -14.12 23.73
CA PHE A 121 8.00 -15.30 23.09
C PHE A 121 6.74 -14.97 22.29
N TYR A 122 6.72 -15.42 21.03
CA TYR A 122 5.59 -15.26 20.09
C TYR A 122 4.25 -15.78 20.60
N LYS A 123 4.26 -16.76 21.52
CA LYS A 123 3.03 -17.36 22.07
C LYS A 123 2.17 -16.35 22.86
N TYR A 124 2.78 -15.34 23.46
CA TYR A 124 2.08 -14.32 24.25
C TYR A 124 1.70 -13.08 23.41
N TYR A 125 1.98 -13.09 22.10
CA TYR A 125 1.78 -11.93 21.24
C TYR A 125 0.30 -11.60 21.02
N ASN A 126 -0.54 -12.63 20.83
CA ASN A 126 -1.97 -12.45 20.64
C ASN A 126 -2.68 -11.95 21.91
N GLU A 127 -2.08 -12.16 23.09
CA GLU A 127 -2.63 -11.72 24.38
C GLU A 127 -2.33 -10.23 24.65
N HIS A 128 -1.47 -9.59 23.84
CA HIS A 128 -1.04 -8.19 24.00
C HIS A 128 -1.29 -7.32 22.75
N GLU A 129 -2.04 -7.82 21.76
CA GLU A 129 -2.29 -7.11 20.50
C GLU A 129 -2.99 -5.75 20.73
N GLU A 130 -3.80 -5.64 21.80
CA GLU A 130 -4.50 -4.42 22.24
C GLU A 130 -3.57 -3.34 22.86
N ILE A 131 -2.29 -3.64 23.10
CA ILE A 131 -1.33 -2.74 23.80
C ILE A 131 -0.24 -2.21 22.85
N LEU A 132 -0.29 -2.56 21.57
CA LEU A 132 0.75 -2.22 20.60
C LEU A 132 0.58 -0.81 20.03
N GLU A 133 1.61 0.03 20.17
CA GLU A 133 1.68 1.28 19.41
C GLU A 133 2.20 1.00 17.99
N ILE A 134 1.48 1.50 16.98
CA ILE A 134 1.86 1.33 15.57
C ILE A 134 2.47 2.63 15.07
N CYS A 135 3.72 2.55 14.61
CA CYS A 135 4.42 3.66 13.96
C CYS A 135 4.69 3.30 12.49
N LYS A 136 4.64 4.27 11.58
CA LYS A 136 4.77 4.02 10.13
C LYS A 136 5.99 4.74 9.55
N THR A 137 6.62 4.15 8.53
CA THR A 137 7.54 4.85 7.61
C THR A 137 7.40 4.31 6.19
N TYR A 138 7.94 5.04 5.23
CA TYR A 138 7.95 4.65 3.82
C TYR A 138 9.36 4.79 3.28
N MET A 139 9.70 3.99 2.28
CA MET A 139 11.00 3.99 1.62
C MET A 139 10.83 3.86 0.12
N LEU A 140 11.68 4.53 -0.64
CA LEU A 140 11.73 4.44 -2.09
C LEU A 140 12.73 3.35 -2.50
N PRO A 141 12.33 2.37 -3.32
CA PRO A 141 13.24 1.37 -3.82
C PRO A 141 14.07 1.95 -4.97
N GLU A 142 15.39 1.82 -4.88
CA GLU A 142 16.35 2.20 -5.92
C GLU A 142 17.15 0.97 -6.34
N LEU A 143 17.09 0.62 -7.63
CA LEU A 143 17.81 -0.52 -8.18
C LEU A 143 19.27 -0.14 -8.43
N HIS A 144 20.20 -0.79 -7.72
CA HIS A 144 21.62 -0.70 -8.01
C HIS A 144 22.04 -1.83 -8.96
N THR A 145 22.08 -1.52 -10.25
CA THR A 145 22.41 -2.45 -11.34
C THR A 145 23.76 -3.14 -11.16
N GLU A 146 24.79 -2.44 -10.68
CA GLU A 146 26.13 -3.01 -10.45
C GLU A 146 26.16 -4.11 -9.39
N ARG A 147 25.26 -4.03 -8.39
CA ARG A 147 25.24 -4.95 -7.25
C ARG A 147 24.10 -5.96 -7.32
N ASN A 148 23.16 -5.79 -8.26
CA ASN A 148 21.90 -6.53 -8.32
C ASN A 148 21.12 -6.45 -6.99
N ASP A 149 21.19 -5.30 -6.32
CA ASP A 149 20.56 -5.06 -5.03
C ASP A 149 19.56 -3.90 -5.17
N ILE A 150 18.52 -3.92 -4.35
CA ILE A 150 17.58 -2.81 -4.25
C ILE A 150 17.85 -2.11 -2.92
N MET A 151 18.24 -0.85 -2.97
CA MET A 151 18.41 -0.01 -1.79
C MET A 151 17.08 0.66 -1.47
N LEU A 152 16.67 0.65 -0.20
CA LEU A 152 15.44 1.30 0.23
C LEU A 152 15.83 2.65 0.83
N ASN A 153 15.73 3.68 0.00
CA ASN A 153 16.19 5.03 0.31
C ASN A 153 15.08 5.87 0.94
N TYR A 154 15.48 6.67 1.93
CA TYR A 154 14.61 7.69 2.52
C TYR A 154 14.89 9.04 1.85
N GLU A 155 14.12 9.37 0.81
CA GLU A 155 14.13 10.73 0.27
C GLU A 155 13.22 11.61 1.13
N ARG A 156 13.82 12.44 1.98
CA ARG A 156 13.13 13.09 3.11
C ARG A 156 11.83 13.80 2.73
N ILE A 157 11.90 14.73 1.77
CA ILE A 157 10.75 15.58 1.40
C ILE A 157 9.68 14.74 0.72
N LYS A 158 10.06 13.93 -0.26
CA LYS A 158 9.14 13.12 -1.06
C LYS A 158 8.42 12.07 -0.23
N THR A 159 9.15 11.40 0.67
CA THR A 159 8.58 10.43 1.61
C THR A 159 7.61 11.09 2.59
N ARG A 160 7.99 12.25 3.14
CA ARG A 160 7.11 13.02 4.03
C ARG A 160 5.85 13.49 3.31
N MET A 161 5.99 13.95 2.07
CA MET A 161 4.86 14.39 1.26
C MET A 161 3.95 13.22 0.88
N HIS A 162 4.50 12.04 0.56
CA HIS A 162 3.69 10.82 0.37
C HIS A 162 2.83 10.50 1.60
N HIS A 163 3.41 10.56 2.81
CA HIS A 163 2.64 10.34 4.03
C HIS A 163 1.61 11.44 4.30
N ILE A 164 1.95 12.71 4.06
CA ILE A 164 1.00 13.84 4.13
C ILE A 164 -0.20 13.59 3.22
N LYS A 165 0.03 13.19 1.96
CA LYS A 165 -1.01 12.83 1.01
C LYS A 165 -1.87 11.69 1.55
N ASN A 166 -1.26 10.63 2.09
CA ASN A 166 -2.00 9.50 2.67
C ASN A 166 -2.84 9.90 3.90
N ILE A 167 -2.36 10.79 4.77
CA ILE A 167 -3.16 11.31 5.90
C ILE A 167 -4.32 12.17 5.39
N PHE A 168 -4.05 13.06 4.44
CA PHE A 168 -5.08 13.91 3.85
C PHE A 168 -6.18 13.09 3.15
N ARG A 169 -5.81 12.05 2.38
CA ARG A 169 -6.77 11.10 1.79
C ARG A 169 -7.65 10.45 2.85
N ARG A 170 -7.08 10.01 3.98
CA ARG A 170 -7.88 9.46 5.10
C ARG A 170 -8.87 10.48 5.62
N LEU A 171 -8.46 11.74 5.79
CA LEU A 171 -9.37 12.80 6.22
C LEU A 171 -10.53 13.01 5.22
N LEU A 172 -10.26 12.95 3.91
CA LEU A 172 -11.32 13.00 2.89
C LEU A 172 -12.22 11.76 2.90
N HIS A 173 -11.65 10.57 3.09
CA HIS A 173 -12.37 9.30 3.15
C HIS A 173 -13.26 9.15 4.40
N LEU A 174 -13.05 9.96 5.45
CA LEU A 174 -13.94 10.01 6.60
C LEU A 174 -15.36 10.55 6.25
N LYS A 175 -15.70 10.70 4.96
CA LYS A 175 -17.02 11.02 4.37
C LYS A 175 -17.53 12.42 4.71
N SER A 176 -18.09 13.08 3.70
CA SER A 176 -18.64 14.44 3.78
C SER A 176 -19.91 14.54 4.63
N ILE A 177 -20.67 13.45 4.81
CA ILE A 177 -21.80 13.38 5.76
C ILE A 177 -21.33 13.83 7.15
N LEU A 178 -20.09 13.46 7.50
CA LEU A 178 -19.49 13.81 8.78
C LEU A 178 -19.07 15.28 8.90
N PHE A 179 -19.03 16.09 7.82
CA PHE A 179 -18.71 17.53 7.94
C PHE A 179 -19.90 18.33 8.48
N ASP A 180 -21.11 18.06 8.00
CA ASP A 180 -22.31 18.75 8.50
C ASP A 180 -22.62 18.33 9.93
N ASP A 181 -22.51 17.04 10.19
CA ASP A 181 -22.49 16.41 11.51
C ASP A 181 -21.40 16.98 12.44
N PHE A 182 -20.18 17.17 11.95
CA PHE A 182 -19.09 17.83 12.69
C PHE A 182 -19.48 19.27 13.05
N PHE A 183 -20.03 20.05 12.11
CA PHE A 183 -20.50 21.40 12.43
C PHE A 183 -21.73 21.41 13.33
N PHE A 184 -22.60 20.40 13.26
CA PHE A 184 -23.72 20.27 14.18
C PHE A 184 -23.23 20.09 15.62
N ILE A 185 -22.22 19.23 15.82
CA ILE A 185 -21.60 19.04 17.13
C ILE A 185 -20.81 20.26 17.59
N VAL A 186 -20.07 20.90 16.69
CA VAL A 186 -19.17 22.04 17.00
C VAL A 186 -19.91 23.39 17.07
N ASN A 187 -21.21 23.45 16.73
CA ASN A 187 -22.06 24.61 17.04
C ASN A 187 -23.24 24.36 18.04
N GLY A 188 -23.44 23.15 18.57
CA GLY A 188 -24.35 22.82 19.67
C GLY A 188 -23.83 23.11 21.10
N LYS A 189 -24.64 23.78 21.93
CA LYS A 189 -24.31 24.31 23.29
C LYS A 189 -23.68 23.38 24.36
N LYS A 190 -23.47 22.08 24.16
CA LYS A 190 -22.86 21.14 25.15
C LYS A 190 -21.32 21.00 25.02
N GLU A 191 -20.72 21.83 24.16
CA GLU A 191 -19.38 21.67 23.56
C GLU A 191 -18.12 21.79 24.41
N GLN A 192 -18.13 22.53 25.51
CA GLN A 192 -16.87 22.86 26.20
C GLN A 192 -16.51 21.87 27.31
N GLU A 193 -17.45 21.04 27.76
CA GLU A 193 -17.25 20.10 28.87
C GLU A 193 -16.57 18.81 28.40
N TRP A 194 -16.85 18.32 27.17
CA TRP A 194 -16.39 16.99 26.70
C TRP A 194 -14.95 16.93 26.17
N ILE A 195 -14.35 18.07 25.85
CA ILE A 195 -12.98 18.15 25.31
C ILE A 195 -11.95 18.31 26.42
N ASN A 196 -12.37 18.74 27.62
CA ASN A 196 -11.48 19.09 28.72
C ASN A 196 -11.11 17.91 29.62
N ASP A 197 -11.83 16.79 29.56
CA ASP A 197 -11.84 15.85 30.69
C ASP A 197 -10.98 14.59 30.57
N ASP A 198 -10.29 14.30 29.47
CA ASP A 198 -9.21 13.29 29.49
C ASP A 198 -8.29 13.40 28.26
N LYS A 199 -7.03 12.95 28.38
CA LYS A 199 -6.12 12.81 27.23
C LYS A 199 -6.60 11.69 26.30
N ILE A 200 -7.55 12.00 25.43
CA ILE A 200 -8.20 11.04 24.52
C ILE A 200 -7.20 10.51 23.46
N PHE A 201 -6.37 11.39 22.90
CA PHE A 201 -5.30 11.03 21.95
C PHE A 201 -4.14 12.04 21.98
N ASN A 202 -2.96 11.64 21.50
CA ASN A 202 -1.81 12.53 21.48
C ASN A 202 -1.94 13.62 20.41
N LEU A 203 -1.72 14.88 20.80
CA LEU A 203 -1.48 15.98 19.87
C LEU A 203 0.02 16.11 19.58
N TYR A 204 0.37 16.36 18.32
CA TYR A 204 1.74 16.46 17.84
C TYR A 204 2.15 17.87 17.44
N TYR A 205 1.19 18.72 17.05
CA TYR A 205 1.43 20.12 16.69
C TYR A 205 0.78 21.09 17.68
N PHE A 206 -0.50 20.90 18.00
CA PHE A 206 -1.23 21.79 18.89
C PHE A 206 -0.97 21.48 20.37
N ASN A 207 -0.93 22.52 21.20
CA ASN A 207 -0.68 22.36 22.64
C ASN A 207 -1.92 21.88 23.41
N ASN A 208 -3.12 22.07 22.86
CA ASN A 208 -4.38 21.66 23.47
C ASN A 208 -5.45 21.40 22.40
N TYR A 209 -6.46 20.63 22.79
CA TYR A 209 -7.55 20.22 21.90
C TYR A 209 -8.41 21.40 21.42
N THR A 210 -8.58 22.44 22.25
CA THR A 210 -9.38 23.63 21.89
C THR A 210 -8.78 24.39 20.71
N ASP A 211 -7.46 24.59 20.71
CA ASP A 211 -6.75 25.26 19.61
C ASP A 211 -6.76 24.40 18.34
N CYS A 212 -6.57 23.08 18.50
CA CYS A 212 -6.70 22.12 17.42
C CYS A 212 -8.10 22.20 16.79
N LEU A 213 -9.16 22.16 17.59
CA LEU A 213 -10.55 22.19 17.13
C LEU A 213 -10.90 23.50 16.42
N LYS A 214 -10.49 24.65 16.96
CA LYS A 214 -10.71 25.95 16.31
C LYS A 214 -10.04 26.00 14.94
N SER A 215 -8.80 25.52 14.85
CA SER A 215 -8.04 25.49 13.60
C SER A 215 -8.64 24.50 12.60
N LEU A 216 -9.02 23.31 13.05
CA LEU A 216 -9.72 22.28 12.27
C LEU A 216 -11.05 22.82 11.72
N THR A 217 -11.83 23.51 12.54
CA THR A 217 -13.12 24.10 12.13
C THR A 217 -12.92 25.08 10.97
N LYS A 218 -11.88 25.92 11.02
CA LYS A 218 -11.52 26.81 9.90
C LYS A 218 -11.04 26.02 8.69
N TYR A 219 -10.27 24.95 8.89
CA TYR A 219 -9.81 24.07 7.81
C TYR A 219 -10.96 23.40 7.09
N VAL A 220 -11.85 22.72 7.80
CA VAL A 220 -13.03 22.03 7.25
C VAL A 220 -13.95 23.01 6.54
N LYS A 221 -14.14 24.23 7.07
CA LYS A 221 -14.91 25.29 6.36
C LYS A 221 -14.27 25.66 5.03
N ASN A 222 -12.95 25.75 4.96
CA ASN A 222 -12.24 26.06 3.71
C ASN A 222 -12.24 24.87 2.76
N LEU A 223 -12.03 23.65 3.26
CA LEU A 223 -12.14 22.42 2.47
C LEU A 223 -13.55 22.28 1.89
N LYS A 224 -14.61 22.51 2.67
CA LYS A 224 -16.01 22.48 2.17
C LYS A 224 -16.27 23.51 1.06
N LYS A 225 -15.49 24.60 0.98
CA LYS A 225 -15.59 25.54 -0.15
C LYS A 225 -14.88 25.04 -1.41
N LEU A 226 -13.80 24.27 -1.23
CA LEU A 226 -12.96 23.73 -2.30
C LEU A 226 -13.46 22.38 -2.81
N ILE A 227 -14.16 21.65 -1.95
CA ILE A 227 -14.78 20.35 -2.22
C ILE A 227 -16.26 20.59 -2.46
N PHE A 228 -16.78 20.11 -3.58
CA PHE A 228 -18.22 20.09 -3.74
C PHE A 228 -18.88 19.07 -2.84
N MET A 229 -19.91 19.50 -2.12
CA MET A 229 -20.90 18.58 -1.56
C MET A 229 -22.03 18.44 -2.57
N VAL A 230 -22.29 17.21 -2.99
CA VAL A 230 -23.35 16.87 -3.95
C VAL A 230 -24.73 17.41 -3.51
N ALA A 231 -24.97 17.47 -2.20
CA ALA A 231 -26.17 18.05 -1.60
C ALA A 231 -26.43 19.51 -2.04
N ASP A 232 -25.39 20.31 -2.29
CA ASP A 232 -25.53 21.72 -2.63
C ASP A 232 -25.90 21.97 -4.11
N LYS A 233 -25.91 20.91 -4.95
CA LYS A 233 -26.19 21.01 -6.40
C LYS A 233 -27.10 19.93 -6.95
N VAL A 234 -27.95 19.36 -6.10
CA VAL A 234 -28.96 18.39 -6.53
C VAL A 234 -29.75 18.91 -7.74
N ASP A 235 -30.11 20.19 -7.76
CA ASP A 235 -30.85 20.81 -8.86
C ASP A 235 -30.05 20.85 -10.17
N LEU A 236 -28.78 21.27 -10.12
CA LEU A 236 -27.90 21.32 -11.30
C LEU A 236 -27.65 19.92 -11.87
N ILE A 237 -27.45 18.91 -11.00
CA ILE A 237 -27.32 17.50 -11.39
C ILE A 237 -28.61 17.02 -12.05
N ASN A 238 -29.76 17.31 -11.43
CA ASN A 238 -31.07 16.95 -11.96
C ASN A 238 -31.30 17.57 -13.33
N GLU A 239 -30.96 18.85 -13.51
CA GLU A 239 -31.08 19.58 -14.76
C GLU A 239 -30.19 18.97 -15.84
N LYS A 240 -28.89 18.79 -15.57
CA LYS A 240 -27.92 18.24 -16.52
C LYS A 240 -28.32 16.85 -17.02
N PHE A 241 -28.65 15.94 -16.11
CA PHE A 241 -29.06 14.59 -16.51
C PHE A 241 -30.43 14.58 -17.21
N SER A 242 -31.33 15.51 -16.88
CA SER A 242 -32.60 15.64 -17.60
C SER A 242 -32.37 16.09 -19.04
N LEU A 243 -31.45 17.03 -19.27
CA LEU A 243 -31.03 17.48 -20.59
C LEU A 243 -30.36 16.35 -21.38
N GLU A 244 -29.40 15.64 -20.80
CA GLU A 244 -28.70 14.50 -21.44
C GLU A 244 -29.65 13.37 -21.83
N ILE A 245 -30.63 13.06 -20.97
CA ILE A 245 -31.66 12.04 -21.25
C ILE A 245 -32.61 12.51 -22.37
N ALA A 246 -32.86 13.81 -22.47
CA ALA A 246 -33.73 14.41 -23.47
C ALA A 246 -33.04 14.62 -24.83
N GLN A 247 -31.70 14.71 -24.86
CA GLN A 247 -30.95 14.99 -26.08
C GLN A 247 -31.22 13.94 -27.19
N PRO A 248 -31.42 14.38 -28.45
CA PRO A 248 -31.47 13.48 -29.58
C PRO A 248 -30.10 12.82 -29.80
N PHE A 249 -30.09 11.50 -29.98
CA PHE A 249 -28.87 10.77 -30.30
C PHE A 249 -28.44 11.11 -31.74
N ASN A 250 -27.40 11.92 -31.91
CA ASN A 250 -26.81 12.15 -33.23
C ASN A 250 -26.08 10.88 -33.69
N GLU A 251 -26.46 10.43 -34.88
CA GLU A 251 -25.97 9.20 -35.49
C GLU A 251 -24.48 9.35 -35.85
N ASN A 252 -23.58 8.61 -35.20
CA ASN A 252 -22.29 8.32 -35.83
C ASN A 252 -22.52 7.20 -36.84
N GLU A 253 -22.47 7.53 -38.13
CA GLU A 253 -22.77 6.66 -39.27
C GLU A 253 -21.87 5.42 -39.40
N GLU A 254 -20.74 5.35 -38.69
CA GLU A 254 -19.76 4.25 -38.83
C GLU A 254 -20.21 2.92 -38.21
N CYS A 255 -20.94 2.92 -37.09
CA CYS A 255 -21.31 1.67 -36.39
C CYS A 255 -22.51 0.94 -37.05
N VAL A 256 -23.25 1.63 -37.91
CA VAL A 256 -24.57 1.19 -38.41
C VAL A 256 -24.48 0.51 -39.78
N ARG A 257 -23.34 0.59 -40.48
CA ARG A 257 -23.19 0.08 -41.85
C ARG A 257 -23.48 -1.43 -42.01
N ASN A 258 -23.40 -2.22 -40.93
CA ASN A 258 -23.62 -3.67 -40.96
C ASN A 258 -25.04 -4.13 -40.58
N PHE A 259 -25.95 -3.23 -40.16
CA PHE A 259 -27.31 -3.56 -39.72
C PHE A 259 -28.38 -2.77 -40.48
N LEU A 260 -28.35 -2.85 -41.82
CA LEU A 260 -29.22 -2.07 -42.71
C LEU A 260 -30.75 -2.31 -42.55
N PRO A 261 -31.28 -3.49 -42.14
CA PRO A 261 -32.74 -3.65 -42.04
C PRO A 261 -33.37 -3.19 -40.71
N VAL A 262 -32.59 -2.95 -39.64
CA VAL A 262 -33.16 -2.71 -38.29
C VAL A 262 -32.53 -1.53 -37.55
N LYS A 263 -32.12 -0.50 -38.31
CA LYS A 263 -31.53 0.74 -37.79
C LYS A 263 -32.38 1.37 -36.67
N THR A 264 -33.71 1.33 -36.81
CA THR A 264 -34.63 1.96 -35.84
C THR A 264 -34.69 1.24 -34.49
N GLU A 265 -34.66 -0.10 -34.45
CA GLU A 265 -34.70 -0.84 -33.17
C GLU A 265 -33.35 -0.83 -32.47
N PHE A 266 -32.26 -0.89 -33.23
CA PHE A 266 -30.90 -0.76 -32.72
C PHE A 266 -30.68 0.61 -32.04
N THR A 267 -31.13 1.69 -32.68
CA THR A 267 -31.08 3.04 -32.09
C THR A 267 -31.95 3.16 -30.85
N LYS A 268 -33.16 2.56 -30.85
CA LYS A 268 -34.03 2.52 -29.66
C LYS A 268 -33.36 1.79 -28.49
N ALA A 269 -32.71 0.65 -28.74
CA ALA A 269 -32.00 -0.11 -27.72
C ALA A 269 -30.79 0.65 -27.15
N THR A 270 -30.02 1.31 -28.02
CA THR A 270 -28.87 2.14 -27.61
C THR A 270 -29.32 3.31 -26.75
N LYS A 271 -30.39 4.02 -27.14
CA LYS A 271 -30.97 5.12 -26.36
C LYS A 271 -31.49 4.65 -25.01
N LEU A 272 -32.15 3.48 -24.97
CA LEU A 272 -32.61 2.89 -23.71
C LEU A 272 -31.45 2.55 -22.78
N LEU A 273 -30.36 1.99 -23.32
CA LEU A 273 -29.16 1.66 -22.55
C LEU A 273 -28.50 2.93 -22.00
N TYR A 274 -28.28 3.96 -22.82
CA TYR A 274 -27.75 5.25 -22.37
C TYR A 274 -28.61 5.88 -21.29
N LYS A 275 -29.94 5.90 -21.46
CA LYS A 275 -30.86 6.43 -20.44
C LYS A 275 -30.71 5.71 -19.10
N LYS A 276 -30.62 4.37 -19.12
CA LYS A 276 -30.39 3.58 -17.90
C LYS A 276 -29.03 3.90 -17.27
N THR A 277 -28.00 4.07 -18.09
CA THR A 277 -26.66 4.45 -17.65
C THR A 277 -26.64 5.84 -17.02
N CYS A 278 -27.30 6.83 -17.63
CA CYS A 278 -27.44 8.18 -17.06
C CYS A 278 -28.20 8.19 -15.73
N TYR A 279 -29.27 7.39 -15.59
CA TYR A 279 -29.95 7.25 -14.30
C TYR A 279 -29.06 6.61 -13.23
N TYR A 280 -28.30 5.59 -13.60
CA TYR A 280 -27.32 4.99 -12.69
C TYR A 280 -26.28 6.02 -12.26
N LEU A 281 -25.66 6.70 -13.21
CA LEU A 281 -24.63 7.72 -12.97
C LEU A 281 -25.18 8.87 -12.10
N LYS A 282 -26.39 9.35 -12.39
CA LYS A 282 -27.09 10.36 -11.58
C LYS A 282 -27.24 9.89 -10.14
N ASN A 283 -27.83 8.71 -9.93
CA ASN A 283 -28.00 8.15 -8.59
C ASN A 283 -26.66 7.96 -7.90
N LYS A 284 -25.65 7.49 -8.63
CA LYS A 284 -24.31 7.29 -8.11
C LYS A 284 -23.67 8.58 -7.65
N ILE A 285 -23.75 9.65 -8.44
CA ILE A 285 -23.26 10.98 -8.05
C ILE A 285 -24.03 11.47 -6.82
N LEU A 286 -25.36 11.33 -6.80
CA LEU A 286 -26.24 11.70 -5.68
C LEU A 286 -26.05 10.86 -4.41
N GLU A 287 -25.42 9.68 -4.48
CA GLU A 287 -24.97 8.98 -3.29
C GLU A 287 -23.91 9.86 -2.59
N ASN A 288 -24.15 10.20 -1.32
CA ASN A 288 -23.33 11.07 -0.45
C ASN A 288 -21.88 10.55 -0.18
N SER A 289 -21.35 9.69 -1.05
CA SER A 289 -20.01 9.13 -1.00
C SER A 289 -19.03 9.79 -1.97
N ASN A 290 -19.50 10.61 -2.92
CA ASN A 290 -18.64 11.19 -3.94
C ASN A 290 -18.26 12.64 -3.64
N PHE A 291 -16.98 12.97 -3.78
CA PHE A 291 -16.47 14.33 -3.70
C PHE A 291 -15.66 14.67 -4.95
N PHE A 292 -15.79 15.91 -5.39
CA PHE A 292 -15.00 16.48 -6.48
C PHE A 292 -14.32 17.72 -5.92
N ILE A 293 -13.00 17.79 -6.08
CA ILE A 293 -12.18 18.91 -5.61
C ILE A 293 -12.02 19.87 -6.79
N PHE A 294 -12.20 21.18 -6.56
CA PHE A 294 -11.97 22.19 -7.60
C PHE A 294 -10.72 23.02 -7.32
N GLY A 295 -9.98 23.28 -8.37
CA GLY A 295 -8.81 24.15 -8.39
C GLY A 295 -8.32 24.34 -9.82
N SER A 296 -8.15 25.62 -10.20
CA SER A 296 -7.65 26.19 -11.47
C SER A 296 -8.14 25.66 -12.84
N GLU A 297 -8.37 24.37 -13.05
CA GLU A 297 -8.55 23.78 -14.39
C GLU A 297 -9.89 23.04 -14.61
N HIS A 298 -10.58 22.62 -13.55
CA HIS A 298 -11.84 21.87 -13.66
C HIS A 298 -12.91 22.44 -12.73
N ASP A 299 -14.12 22.62 -13.27
CA ASP A 299 -15.34 22.97 -12.53
C ASP A 299 -16.31 21.78 -12.48
N PHE A 300 -17.40 21.93 -11.73
CA PHE A 300 -18.36 20.83 -11.53
C PHE A 300 -19.05 20.39 -12.81
N GLU A 301 -19.33 21.34 -13.71
CA GLU A 301 -19.98 21.06 -14.98
C GLU A 301 -19.06 20.24 -15.90
N SER A 302 -17.76 20.55 -15.91
CA SER A 302 -16.73 19.79 -16.61
C SER A 302 -16.67 18.33 -16.14
N TYR A 303 -16.82 18.05 -14.84
CA TYR A 303 -16.91 16.66 -14.35
C TYR A 303 -18.16 15.95 -14.85
N LEU A 304 -19.32 16.59 -14.79
CA LEU A 304 -20.55 16.00 -15.31
C LEU A 304 -20.46 15.71 -16.81
N ASP A 305 -19.85 16.62 -17.57
CA ASP A 305 -19.61 16.45 -19.00
C ASP A 305 -18.68 15.28 -19.30
N ASN A 306 -17.58 15.16 -18.56
CA ASN A 306 -16.63 14.07 -18.72
C ASN A 306 -17.31 12.71 -18.43
N LEU A 307 -18.07 12.63 -17.33
CA LEU A 307 -18.79 11.42 -16.95
C LEU A 307 -19.87 11.01 -17.98
N CYS A 308 -20.62 11.98 -18.51
CA CYS A 308 -21.61 11.72 -19.56
C CYS A 308 -20.95 11.27 -20.87
N LYS A 309 -19.85 11.91 -21.28
CA LYS A 309 -19.06 11.51 -22.46
C LYS A 309 -18.54 10.08 -22.33
N PHE A 310 -17.94 9.75 -21.17
CA PHE A 310 -17.44 8.40 -20.90
C PHE A 310 -18.56 7.35 -20.91
N ALA A 311 -19.70 7.65 -20.28
CA ALA A 311 -20.88 6.78 -20.31
C ALA A 311 -21.37 6.53 -21.75
N MET A 312 -21.38 7.57 -22.60
CA MET A 312 -21.77 7.47 -24.00
C MET A 312 -20.81 6.57 -24.80
N GLU A 313 -19.50 6.71 -24.61
CA GLU A 313 -18.49 5.87 -25.25
C GLU A 313 -18.64 4.39 -24.85
N LEU A 314 -18.83 4.12 -23.56
CA LEU A 314 -19.08 2.78 -23.06
C LEU A 314 -20.36 2.16 -23.66
N VAL A 315 -21.43 2.93 -23.77
CA VAL A 315 -22.68 2.48 -24.39
C VAL A 315 -22.47 2.17 -25.87
N LYS A 316 -21.72 3.00 -26.60
CA LYS A 316 -21.39 2.76 -28.01
C LYS A 316 -20.58 1.48 -28.22
N THR A 317 -19.70 1.10 -27.28
CA THR A 317 -18.91 -0.13 -27.40
C THR A 317 -19.68 -1.40 -27.03
N LYS A 318 -20.72 -1.29 -26.20
CA LYS A 318 -21.51 -2.44 -25.69
C LYS A 318 -22.90 -2.58 -26.33
N ASN A 319 -23.30 -1.66 -27.19
CA ASN A 319 -24.66 -1.59 -27.76
C ASN A 319 -25.03 -2.82 -28.62
N ILE A 320 -24.10 -3.35 -29.44
CA ILE A 320 -24.34 -4.51 -30.30
C ILE A 320 -24.65 -5.75 -29.47
N ASP A 321 -23.83 -6.02 -28.46
CA ASP A 321 -24.05 -7.12 -27.53
C ASP A 321 -25.34 -6.97 -26.73
N PHE A 322 -25.69 -5.72 -26.38
CA PHE A 322 -26.92 -5.43 -25.65
C PHE A 322 -28.15 -5.63 -26.54
N TYR A 323 -28.10 -5.21 -27.79
CA TYR A 323 -29.20 -5.36 -28.75
C TYR A 323 -29.48 -6.84 -29.05
N CYS A 324 -28.44 -7.61 -29.38
CA CYS A 324 -28.53 -9.03 -29.72
C CYS A 324 -28.72 -9.95 -28.50
N GLY A 325 -28.59 -9.43 -27.29
CA GLY A 325 -28.66 -10.22 -26.06
C GLY A 325 -30.08 -10.59 -25.63
N ASN A 326 -30.22 -11.80 -25.06
CA ASN A 326 -31.39 -12.15 -24.25
C ASN A 326 -31.40 -11.33 -22.94
N LEU A 327 -32.44 -11.47 -22.13
CA LEU A 327 -32.61 -10.70 -20.89
C LEU A 327 -31.41 -10.85 -19.94
N ASP A 328 -30.85 -12.05 -19.81
CA ASP A 328 -29.72 -12.30 -18.91
C ASP A 328 -28.43 -11.68 -19.43
N LYS A 329 -28.14 -11.79 -20.74
CA LYS A 329 -27.00 -11.13 -21.37
C LYS A 329 -27.12 -9.60 -21.26
N LYS A 330 -28.32 -9.04 -21.41
CA LYS A 330 -28.59 -7.59 -21.19
C LYS A 330 -28.30 -7.15 -19.76
N LYS A 331 -28.63 -7.96 -18.75
CA LYS A 331 -28.30 -7.68 -17.34
C LYS A 331 -26.79 -7.70 -17.10
N ILE A 332 -26.08 -8.70 -17.64
CA ILE A 332 -24.62 -8.80 -17.52
C ILE A 332 -23.95 -7.57 -18.13
N ILE A 333 -24.34 -7.18 -19.33
CA ILE A 333 -23.78 -5.99 -20.01
C ILE A 333 -24.01 -4.72 -19.20
N PHE A 334 -25.22 -4.54 -18.65
CA PHE A 334 -25.49 -3.39 -17.79
C PHE A 334 -24.64 -3.41 -16.53
N ARG A 335 -24.43 -4.57 -15.91
CA ARG A 335 -23.54 -4.72 -14.76
C ARG A 335 -22.10 -4.34 -15.11
N ASP A 336 -21.57 -4.82 -16.24
CA ASP A 336 -20.21 -4.47 -16.69
C ASP A 336 -20.05 -2.97 -16.93
N LEU A 337 -21.10 -2.30 -17.46
CA LEU A 337 -21.14 -0.85 -17.61
C LEU A 337 -21.08 -0.14 -16.26
N THR A 338 -21.89 -0.57 -15.29
CA THR A 338 -21.89 0.03 -13.94
C THR A 338 -20.55 -0.11 -13.24
N VAL A 339 -19.89 -1.27 -13.33
CA VAL A 339 -18.55 -1.49 -12.79
C VAL A 339 -17.53 -0.56 -13.45
N SER A 340 -17.62 -0.38 -14.77
CA SER A 340 -16.72 0.50 -15.51
C SER A 340 -16.90 1.97 -15.12
N ILE A 341 -18.14 2.39 -14.89
CA ILE A 341 -18.47 3.75 -14.41
C ILE A 341 -17.95 3.97 -13.00
N ASP A 342 -18.20 3.04 -12.09
CA ASP A 342 -17.73 3.13 -10.70
C ASP A 342 -16.19 3.24 -10.67
N SER A 343 -15.50 2.43 -11.49
CA SER A 343 -14.05 2.49 -11.62
C SER A 343 -13.56 3.83 -12.17
N HIS A 344 -14.30 4.44 -13.11
CA HIS A 344 -13.93 5.73 -13.70
C HIS A 344 -14.16 6.90 -12.73
N ILE A 345 -15.28 6.91 -12.00
CA ILE A 345 -15.55 7.89 -10.93
C ILE A 345 -14.44 7.82 -9.88
N LYS A 346 -14.08 6.63 -9.43
CA LYS A 346 -12.99 6.44 -8.47
C LYS A 346 -11.67 6.98 -9.01
N LYS A 347 -11.33 6.68 -10.26
CA LYS A 347 -10.10 7.20 -10.90
C LYS A 347 -10.09 8.73 -10.95
N LEU A 348 -11.21 9.38 -11.27
CA LEU A 348 -11.32 10.84 -11.26
C LEU A 348 -11.09 11.39 -9.85
N GLN A 349 -11.66 10.76 -8.82
CA GLN A 349 -11.45 11.15 -7.43
C GLN A 349 -9.97 11.04 -7.02
N ASP A 350 -9.34 9.88 -7.29
CA ASP A 350 -7.93 9.63 -6.97
C ASP A 350 -7.00 10.65 -7.67
N THR A 351 -7.30 11.02 -8.93
CA THR A 351 -6.56 12.05 -9.67
C THR A 351 -6.71 13.43 -9.03
N ASN A 352 -7.94 13.85 -8.74
CA ASN A 352 -8.22 15.16 -8.15
C ASN A 352 -7.56 15.32 -6.77
N GLU A 353 -7.58 14.26 -5.95
CA GLU A 353 -6.91 14.25 -4.65
C GLU A 353 -5.41 14.50 -4.79
N LYS A 354 -4.79 13.85 -5.78
CA LYS A 354 -3.35 14.01 -6.07
C LYS A 354 -3.05 15.44 -6.51
N GLU A 355 -3.80 15.95 -7.48
CA GLU A 355 -3.67 17.32 -8.00
C GLU A 355 -3.87 18.36 -6.90
N PHE A 356 -4.85 18.17 -6.02
CA PHE A 356 -5.08 19.09 -4.91
C PHE A 356 -3.90 19.16 -3.95
N CYS A 357 -3.31 18.03 -3.58
CA CYS A 357 -2.12 17.99 -2.71
C CYS A 357 -0.87 18.59 -3.38
N GLU A 358 -0.89 18.71 -4.70
CA GLU A 358 0.17 19.33 -5.51
C GLU A 358 -0.17 20.80 -5.84
N SER A 359 -1.40 21.24 -5.58
CA SER A 359 -1.88 22.59 -5.89
C SER A 359 -1.32 23.65 -4.95
N GLU A 360 -1.17 24.87 -5.49
CA GLU A 360 -0.79 26.04 -4.69
C GLU A 360 -1.76 26.29 -3.54
N THR A 361 -3.05 25.97 -3.72
CA THR A 361 -4.10 26.13 -2.70
C THR A 361 -3.79 25.34 -1.42
N PHE A 362 -3.32 24.10 -1.55
CA PHE A 362 -2.93 23.27 -0.40
C PHE A 362 -1.78 23.92 0.37
N TYR A 363 -0.71 24.30 -0.33
CA TYR A 363 0.45 24.94 0.28
C TYR A 363 0.14 26.32 0.86
N ASN A 364 -0.73 27.10 0.22
CA ASN A 364 -1.14 28.43 0.67
C ASN A 364 -1.92 28.36 1.99
N TYR A 365 -2.79 27.35 2.18
CA TYR A 365 -3.49 27.16 3.45
C TYR A 365 -2.49 26.92 4.60
N PHE A 366 -1.58 25.96 4.44
CA PHE A 366 -0.60 25.64 5.48
C PHE A 366 0.42 26.76 5.67
N SER A 367 0.78 27.47 4.61
CA SER A 367 1.67 28.63 4.70
C SER A 367 1.03 29.76 5.52
N TYR A 368 -0.26 30.02 5.30
CA TYR A 368 -1.03 30.97 6.11
C TYR A 368 -1.10 30.54 7.58
N LEU A 369 -1.35 29.25 7.84
CA LEU A 369 -1.43 28.71 9.19
C LEU A 369 -0.08 28.80 9.94
N LEU A 370 1.01 28.45 9.25
CA LEU A 370 2.37 28.50 9.81
C LEU A 370 2.98 29.91 9.80
N ARG A 371 2.33 30.88 9.15
CA ARG A 371 2.81 32.26 8.93
C ARG A 371 4.18 32.34 8.24
N LYS A 372 4.45 31.38 7.36
CA LYS A 372 5.67 31.28 6.54
C LYS A 372 5.39 30.44 5.31
N LYS A 373 6.21 30.57 4.27
CA LYS A 373 6.11 29.69 3.10
C LYS A 373 6.55 28.27 3.48
N VAL A 374 5.84 27.25 2.97
CA VAL A 374 6.19 25.83 3.16
C VAL A 374 7.19 25.41 2.09
N GLU A 375 8.47 25.29 2.44
CA GLU A 375 9.52 24.91 1.48
C GLU A 375 10.57 23.97 2.08
N THR A 376 10.83 24.09 3.38
CA THR A 376 11.86 23.32 4.06
C THR A 376 11.31 22.01 4.59
N PHE A 377 12.20 21.04 4.82
CA PHE A 377 11.83 19.75 5.40
C PHE A 377 11.07 19.87 6.74
N ASN A 378 11.48 20.81 7.60
CA ASN A 378 10.82 21.06 8.88
C ASN A 378 9.40 21.64 8.71
N ASP A 379 9.14 22.35 7.61
CA ASP A 379 7.80 22.84 7.29
C ASP A 379 6.89 21.67 6.97
N TYR A 380 7.35 20.70 6.16
CA TYR A 380 6.60 19.48 5.87
C TYR A 380 6.33 18.64 7.13
N ILE A 381 7.30 18.53 8.06
CA ILE A 381 7.04 17.89 9.37
C ILE A 381 5.93 18.62 10.13
N SER A 382 5.90 19.96 10.07
CA SER A 382 4.85 20.74 10.74
C SER A 382 3.48 20.50 10.10
N VAL A 383 3.40 20.49 8.77
CA VAL A 383 2.17 20.20 8.01
C VAL A 383 1.64 18.79 8.33
N GLU A 384 2.51 17.79 8.34
CA GLU A 384 2.16 16.42 8.71
C GLU A 384 1.55 16.36 10.11
N LYS A 385 2.19 16.95 11.11
CA LYS A 385 1.69 16.96 12.49
C LYS A 385 0.34 17.66 12.61
N ILE A 386 0.13 18.78 11.90
CA ILE A 386 -1.17 19.46 11.85
C ILE A 386 -2.25 18.54 11.29
N LEU A 387 -1.97 17.87 10.16
CA LEU A 387 -2.93 16.96 9.52
C LEU A 387 -3.25 15.73 10.37
N ILE A 388 -2.28 15.23 11.14
CA ILE A 388 -2.49 14.16 12.11
C ILE A 388 -3.42 14.62 13.21
N ASP A 389 -3.16 15.77 13.83
CA ASP A 389 -4.00 16.33 14.88
C ASP A 389 -5.42 16.55 14.36
N TYR A 390 -5.57 17.10 13.15
CA TYR A 390 -6.85 17.27 12.48
C TYR A 390 -7.59 15.96 12.25
N THR A 391 -6.92 14.94 11.72
CA THR A 391 -7.54 13.64 11.45
C THR A 391 -7.98 12.97 12.74
N SER A 392 -7.15 13.05 13.78
CA SER A 392 -7.44 12.47 15.10
C SER A 392 -8.64 13.16 15.75
N MET A 393 -8.65 14.50 15.75
CA MET A 393 -9.75 15.30 16.29
C MET A 393 -11.05 15.10 15.52
N PHE A 394 -10.99 15.08 14.19
CA PHE A 394 -12.16 14.84 13.34
C PHE A 394 -12.74 13.44 13.58
N THR A 395 -11.89 12.41 13.64
CA THR A 395 -12.29 11.03 13.95
C THR A 395 -12.93 10.92 15.33
N TYR A 396 -12.34 11.58 16.34
CA TYR A 396 -12.91 11.61 17.67
C TYR A 396 -14.32 12.21 17.70
N ILE A 397 -14.49 13.42 17.14
CA ILE A 397 -15.79 14.12 17.12
C ILE A 397 -16.85 13.31 16.38
N THR A 398 -16.48 12.70 15.27
CA THR A 398 -17.41 11.91 14.46
C THR A 398 -17.79 10.59 15.11
N ASN A 399 -16.88 9.98 15.89
CA ASN A 399 -17.21 8.82 16.71
C ASN A 399 -18.18 9.15 17.84
N LEU A 400 -18.13 10.37 18.42
CA LEU A 400 -19.10 10.79 19.44
C LEU A 400 -20.55 10.75 18.93
N ILE A 401 -20.80 11.07 17.65
CA ILE A 401 -22.13 11.00 17.02
C ILE A 401 -22.70 9.60 17.13
N ARG A 402 -21.90 8.60 16.76
CA ARG A 402 -22.35 7.20 16.74
C ARG A 402 -22.62 6.65 18.13
N ILE A 403 -21.87 7.12 19.13
CA ILE A 403 -22.14 6.76 20.54
C ILE A 403 -23.47 7.35 20.99
N ILE A 404 -23.81 8.56 20.54
CA ILE A 404 -25.09 9.21 20.85
C ILE A 404 -26.26 8.51 20.13
N ASP A 405 -26.09 8.13 18.86
CA ASP A 405 -27.15 7.54 18.04
C ASP A 405 -27.32 6.02 18.23
N GLU A 406 -26.24 5.28 18.51
CA GLU A 406 -26.21 3.82 18.69
C GLU A 406 -25.26 3.40 19.84
N PRO A 407 -25.68 3.50 21.12
CA PRO A 407 -24.82 3.29 22.29
C PRO A 407 -24.22 1.89 22.42
N SER A 408 -24.77 0.90 21.71
CA SER A 408 -24.30 -0.49 21.70
C SER A 408 -23.25 -0.79 20.63
N SER A 409 -22.91 0.19 19.77
CA SER A 409 -21.90 0.02 18.74
C SER A 409 -20.50 0.28 19.31
N HIS A 410 -19.59 -0.69 19.17
CA HIS A 410 -18.21 -0.54 19.60
C HIS A 410 -17.54 0.65 18.88
N ILE A 411 -16.70 1.37 19.62
CA ILE A 411 -15.83 2.45 19.12
C ILE A 411 -15.10 1.93 17.88
N PHE A 412 -15.25 2.61 16.74
CA PHE A 412 -14.39 2.32 15.59
C PHE A 412 -12.95 2.66 15.97
N GLU A 413 -12.11 1.64 16.09
CA GLU A 413 -10.65 1.78 16.07
C GLU A 413 -10.21 2.22 14.67
N TYR A 414 -10.49 3.47 14.31
CA TYR A 414 -9.69 4.14 13.30
C TYR A 414 -8.34 4.38 13.95
N LEU A 415 -7.35 3.54 13.60
CA LEU A 415 -5.95 3.73 13.97
C LEU A 415 -5.56 5.19 13.80
N THR A 416 -5.40 5.89 14.93
CA THR A 416 -4.94 7.28 14.97
C THR A 416 -3.64 7.36 14.17
N PRO A 417 -3.58 8.17 13.10
CA PRO A 417 -2.36 8.26 12.32
C PRO A 417 -1.23 8.77 13.22
N SER A 418 -0.04 8.18 13.10
CA SER A 418 1.16 8.65 13.76
C SER A 418 2.04 9.43 12.77
N PRO A 419 2.92 10.31 13.24
CA PRO A 419 4.00 10.87 12.41
C PRO A 419 4.88 9.76 11.84
N ILE A 420 5.61 10.04 10.75
CA ILE A 420 6.66 9.11 10.30
C ILE A 420 7.65 8.91 11.45
N PHE A 421 7.85 7.64 11.77
CA PHE A 421 8.59 7.19 12.93
C PHE A 421 10.08 7.54 12.89
N THR A 422 10.69 7.44 11.70
CA THR A 422 12.13 7.42 11.54
C THR A 422 12.53 7.54 10.07
N GLU A 423 13.72 8.11 9.89
CA GLU A 423 14.27 8.61 8.63
C GLU A 423 15.60 7.96 8.26
N ASN A 424 16.16 7.12 9.16
CA ASN A 424 17.55 6.66 9.11
C ASN A 424 17.63 5.13 9.17
N TYR A 425 17.19 4.46 8.11
CA TYR A 425 17.45 3.03 7.98
C TYR A 425 18.08 2.69 6.64
N ASN A 426 19.18 1.93 6.72
CA ASN A 426 19.84 1.36 5.55
C ASN A 426 19.27 -0.05 5.29
N TYR A 427 18.06 -0.11 4.73
CA TYR A 427 17.48 -1.38 4.32
C TYR A 427 17.84 -1.71 2.88
N ARG A 428 18.12 -2.99 2.65
CA ARG A 428 18.45 -3.47 1.31
C ARG A 428 17.72 -4.77 1.04
N ILE A 429 17.22 -4.92 -0.16
CA ILE A 429 16.77 -6.21 -0.66
C ILE A 429 17.89 -6.72 -1.55
N ILE A 430 18.47 -7.84 -1.12
CA ILE A 430 19.58 -8.48 -1.81
C ILE A 430 19.16 -9.87 -2.27
N ASP A 431 19.90 -10.44 -3.20
CA ASP A 431 19.72 -11.85 -3.50
C ASP A 431 20.40 -12.75 -2.47
N GLY A 432 19.99 -14.01 -2.50
CA GLY A 432 20.66 -15.11 -1.85
C GLY A 432 20.32 -16.42 -2.54
N ILE A 433 20.92 -17.50 -2.03
CA ILE A 433 20.70 -18.86 -2.50
C ILE A 433 19.94 -19.63 -1.43
N GLU A 434 18.77 -20.17 -1.77
CA GLU A 434 18.03 -21.13 -0.95
C GLU A 434 18.43 -22.55 -1.38
N ILE A 435 18.84 -23.37 -0.41
CA ILE A 435 19.09 -24.79 -0.59
C ILE A 435 18.05 -25.58 0.21
N LYS A 436 17.27 -26.42 -0.48
CA LYS A 436 16.26 -27.30 0.10
C LYS A 436 16.58 -28.76 -0.19
N SER A 437 16.73 -29.55 0.86
CA SER A 437 16.83 -31.02 0.77
C SER A 437 15.46 -31.65 0.55
N LEU A 438 15.30 -32.46 -0.51
CA LEU A 438 14.03 -33.10 -0.87
C LEU A 438 13.80 -34.40 -0.09
N ASN A 439 14.86 -35.11 0.31
CA ASN A 439 14.79 -36.44 0.93
C ASN A 439 15.17 -36.45 2.41
N LYS A 440 15.01 -35.33 3.13
CA LYS A 440 15.45 -35.17 4.54
C LYS A 440 16.95 -35.42 4.78
N ILE A 441 17.76 -35.48 3.71
CA ILE A 441 19.22 -35.58 3.80
C ILE A 441 19.72 -34.39 4.62
N LYS A 442 20.45 -34.69 5.70
CA LYS A 442 21.03 -33.69 6.58
C LYS A 442 22.38 -33.26 6.00
N ILE A 443 22.49 -31.99 5.64
CA ILE A 443 23.77 -31.38 5.26
C ILE A 443 24.61 -31.25 6.53
N ALA A 444 25.81 -31.83 6.54
CA ALA A 444 26.73 -31.78 7.66
C ALA A 444 27.71 -30.60 7.53
N GLN A 445 28.16 -30.30 6.31
CA GLN A 445 29.14 -29.26 6.07
C GLN A 445 28.86 -28.54 4.75
N ILE A 446 29.14 -27.24 4.74
CA ILE A 446 29.15 -26.39 3.55
C ILE A 446 30.57 -25.86 3.41
N LYS A 447 31.23 -26.25 2.32
CA LYS A 447 32.53 -25.70 1.92
C LYS A 447 32.31 -24.71 0.79
N ALA A 448 33.12 -23.67 0.78
CA ALA A 448 33.05 -22.59 -0.19
C ALA A 448 34.45 -22.39 -0.79
N LEU A 449 34.56 -22.45 -2.10
CA LEU A 449 35.79 -22.16 -2.84
C LEU A 449 35.77 -20.69 -3.26
N ASP A 450 36.80 -19.93 -2.91
CA ASP A 450 36.98 -18.57 -3.44
C ASP A 450 37.64 -18.57 -4.83
N TYR A 451 37.80 -17.39 -5.43
CA TYR A 451 38.46 -17.25 -6.73
C TYR A 451 39.97 -17.51 -6.70
N ASP A 452 40.58 -17.53 -5.51
CA ASP A 452 41.99 -17.85 -5.29
C ASP A 452 42.18 -19.34 -4.93
N ASP A 453 41.13 -20.15 -5.13
CA ASP A 453 41.04 -21.58 -4.83
C ASP A 453 41.24 -21.96 -3.34
N ASN A 454 41.08 -21.00 -2.42
CA ASN A 454 41.07 -21.32 -0.98
C ASN A 454 39.71 -21.90 -0.55
N VAL A 455 39.77 -22.87 0.36
CA VAL A 455 38.59 -23.54 0.91
C VAL A 455 38.18 -22.90 2.23
N HIS A 456 36.97 -22.37 2.28
CA HIS A 456 36.35 -21.82 3.47
C HIS A 456 35.25 -22.75 3.98
N ILE A 457 35.19 -22.98 5.29
CA ILE A 457 34.05 -23.67 5.92
C ILE A 457 33.04 -22.62 6.36
N LEU A 458 31.80 -22.70 5.89
CA LEU A 458 30.73 -21.80 6.28
C LEU A 458 29.97 -22.36 7.49
N ASN A 459 29.60 -21.50 8.44
CA ASN A 459 28.93 -21.88 9.68
C ASN A 459 27.55 -21.22 9.82
N ASP A 460 26.59 -21.96 10.39
CA ASP A 460 25.24 -21.47 10.66
C ASP A 460 25.28 -20.37 11.72
N GLY A 461 24.54 -19.28 11.50
CA GLY A 461 24.54 -18.07 12.33
C GLY A 461 25.78 -17.18 12.18
N VAL A 462 26.75 -17.57 11.35
CA VAL A 462 27.94 -16.75 11.04
C VAL A 462 27.85 -16.26 9.61
N GLU A 463 27.97 -17.16 8.62
CA GLU A 463 27.93 -16.83 7.19
C GLU A 463 26.59 -17.17 6.51
N TYR A 464 25.86 -18.14 7.06
CA TYR A 464 24.56 -18.56 6.53
C TYR A 464 23.58 -18.76 7.66
N PHE A 465 22.30 -18.86 7.33
CA PHE A 465 21.29 -19.24 8.32
C PHE A 465 20.41 -20.38 7.83
N SER A 466 19.95 -21.21 8.76
CA SER A 466 18.93 -22.22 8.51
C SER A 466 17.57 -21.85 9.13
N ASN A 467 16.48 -22.30 8.50
CA ASN A 467 15.14 -22.15 9.08
C ASN A 467 14.65 -23.44 9.78
N LYS A 468 13.49 -23.37 10.43
CA LYS A 468 12.87 -24.52 11.12
C LYS A 468 12.59 -25.73 10.22
N PHE A 469 12.54 -25.52 8.90
CA PHE A 469 12.37 -26.58 7.90
C PHE A 469 13.69 -27.08 7.31
N LYS A 470 14.84 -26.75 7.94
CA LYS A 470 16.19 -27.11 7.51
C LYS A 470 16.54 -26.64 6.08
N LYS A 471 15.90 -25.58 5.62
CA LYS A 471 16.35 -24.87 4.43
C LYS A 471 17.51 -23.96 4.81
N ILE A 472 18.54 -23.94 3.97
CA ILE A 472 19.74 -23.13 4.15
C ILE A 472 19.64 -21.92 3.23
N TYR A 473 20.06 -20.77 3.75
CA TYR A 473 20.04 -19.50 3.04
C TYR A 473 21.44 -18.88 3.09
N LEU A 474 22.01 -18.65 1.90
CA LEU A 474 23.32 -18.01 1.71
C LEU A 474 23.12 -16.61 1.13
N PRO A 475 23.29 -15.53 1.92
CA PRO A 475 23.17 -14.17 1.41
C PRO A 475 24.25 -13.84 0.38
N SER A 476 23.88 -13.16 -0.70
CA SER A 476 24.82 -12.81 -1.77
C SER A 476 25.92 -11.85 -1.32
N ASP A 477 25.66 -10.97 -0.36
CA ASP A 477 26.65 -10.03 0.18
C ASP A 477 27.76 -10.76 0.95
N VAL A 478 27.42 -11.78 1.73
CA VAL A 478 28.41 -12.65 2.40
C VAL A 478 29.28 -13.36 1.36
N LEU A 479 28.66 -13.94 0.33
CA LEU A 479 29.37 -14.65 -0.73
C LEU A 479 30.31 -13.72 -1.50
N LYS A 480 29.87 -12.50 -1.83
CA LYS A 480 30.67 -11.47 -2.48
C LYS A 480 31.84 -10.99 -1.60
N MET A 481 31.58 -10.69 -0.32
CA MET A 481 32.60 -10.22 0.62
C MET A 481 33.71 -11.26 0.85
N LYS A 482 33.36 -12.55 0.85
CA LYS A 482 34.33 -13.65 0.94
C LYS A 482 34.91 -14.06 -0.43
N ASN A 483 34.56 -13.35 -1.50
CA ASN A 483 35.02 -13.65 -2.86
C ASN A 483 34.74 -15.12 -3.29
N ILE A 484 33.60 -15.68 -2.89
CA ILE A 484 33.27 -17.09 -3.16
C ILE A 484 32.84 -17.27 -4.63
N ARG A 485 33.39 -18.29 -5.28
CA ARG A 485 33.06 -18.76 -6.64
C ARG A 485 32.06 -19.94 -6.62
N GLU A 486 32.30 -20.91 -5.74
CA GLU A 486 31.66 -22.23 -5.78
C GLU A 486 31.29 -22.71 -4.37
N ILE A 487 30.21 -23.47 -4.25
CA ILE A 487 29.77 -24.10 -2.99
C ILE A 487 29.76 -25.62 -3.16
N GLU A 488 30.35 -26.31 -2.18
CA GLU A 488 30.29 -27.76 -2.02
C GLU A 488 29.47 -28.12 -0.77
N LEU A 489 28.41 -28.91 -0.97
CA LEU A 489 27.53 -29.42 0.08
C LEU A 489 27.89 -30.86 0.38
N ILE A 490 28.20 -31.15 1.64
CA ILE A 490 28.57 -32.49 2.12
C ILE A 490 27.47 -32.99 3.07
N SER A 491 26.85 -34.12 2.72
CA SER A 491 25.84 -34.77 3.55
C SER A 491 26.44 -35.48 4.77
N SER A 492 25.61 -35.69 5.81
CA SER A 492 26.04 -36.32 7.07
C SER A 492 26.43 -37.80 6.93
N ASP A 493 25.92 -38.47 5.90
CA ASP A 493 26.26 -39.84 5.54
C ASP A 493 27.44 -39.92 4.56
N ASN A 494 28.02 -38.78 4.17
CA ASN A 494 29.06 -38.66 3.13
C ASN A 494 28.68 -39.27 1.76
N LEU A 495 27.40 -39.59 1.55
CA LEU A 495 26.91 -40.22 0.30
C LEU A 495 26.60 -39.19 -0.79
N LEU A 496 26.42 -37.91 -0.44
CA LEU A 496 26.12 -36.84 -1.36
C LEU A 496 27.10 -35.67 -1.19
N GLY A 497 27.92 -35.47 -2.21
CA GLY A 497 28.67 -34.25 -2.48
C GLY A 497 28.04 -33.54 -3.67
N LYS A 498 27.39 -32.40 -3.46
CA LYS A 498 26.90 -31.56 -4.58
C LYS A 498 27.71 -30.28 -4.63
N ARG A 499 28.27 -30.00 -5.81
CA ARG A 499 28.98 -28.76 -6.12
C ARG A 499 28.16 -27.93 -7.10
N PHE A 500 28.21 -26.61 -6.94
CA PHE A 500 27.57 -25.69 -7.87
C PHE A 500 28.27 -24.32 -7.85
N GLU A 501 28.31 -23.67 -9.01
CA GLU A 501 28.82 -22.31 -9.12
C GLU A 501 27.77 -21.31 -8.62
N ILE A 502 28.22 -20.27 -7.91
CA ILE A 502 27.32 -19.22 -7.39
C ILE A 502 26.64 -18.45 -8.53
N LYS A 503 27.37 -18.27 -9.64
CA LYS A 503 26.94 -17.51 -10.81
C LYS A 503 25.66 -18.09 -11.40
N GLU A 504 25.53 -19.42 -11.46
CA GLU A 504 24.35 -20.13 -11.97
C GLU A 504 23.03 -19.72 -11.30
N TYR A 505 23.09 -19.17 -10.08
CA TYR A 505 21.90 -18.82 -9.30
C TYR A 505 21.75 -17.32 -9.01
N LEU A 506 22.79 -16.50 -9.19
CA LEU A 506 22.79 -15.09 -8.82
C LEU A 506 22.98 -14.09 -9.98
N THR A 507 23.26 -14.55 -11.20
CA THR A 507 23.25 -13.69 -12.40
C THR A 507 21.86 -13.49 -12.98
#